data_AF-A0A9D8AWM5-F1
#
_entry.id   AF-A0A9D8AWM5-F1
#
_cell.length_a   1.000
_cell.length_b   1.000
_cell.length_c   1.000
_cell.angle_alpha   90.00
_cell.angle_beta   90.00
_cell.angle_gamma   90.00
#
_symmetry.space_group_name_H-M   'P 1'
#
loop_
_entity.id
_entity.type
_entity.pdbx_description
1 polymer ?
#
loop_
_entity_poly.entity_id
_entity_poly.type
_entity_poly.pdbx_seq_one_letter_code
_entity_poly.pdbx_strand_id
1 'polypeptide(L)'
;MYISLFVDVEDCGTPASDDVAGDVAEILSDRGLVANLMVVGDKARILERRGRHDVIAALRRHEVGLHSDRHSRHPTVAEYLEDKRWHDGIAEAIRREGPGVPVLERVFGKRPTCWGQPGGSWGPQVHPAVRGLGIPAVVYPETCTPRSDVHWYGGTLTFGYRHVFGGFDTLYSDDEPFQRHFKAFQATVDEYLEQDLPWMGLFLGHPIYIRAYEFGDVLNLRHGQETPLERWRQPPLKPEDEYRTALRNLDTLVGYVAAHPRLEAITVGMLSQQVGRAADRVSPDDLRDYAAAASGGRDLPTDDPRVSPAEAVDVLARAILARREGLQPRSLPLRHVDGPTATPQGEESEIAVSWGAFCDRCAQVESFIDRTGGLPAEVEWGETRAGIGSFYRAACEVYSVLSPRQVPSEIVLRPGPQIPAIADAIAQGTERGYRGWVIHKRDLNVRDLLELTRLQTWTLKPATFKRHAKSGTTRGE
;
A
#
# COMPACT_ATOMS: atom_id res chain seq x y z
N MET A 1 1.01 10.64 18.01
CA MET A 1 0.67 10.05 16.70
C MET A 1 1.80 10.36 15.74
N TYR A 2 2.17 9.43 14.86
CA TYR A 2 3.14 9.71 13.81
C TYR A 2 2.51 10.50 12.66
N ILE A 3 3.29 11.37 12.02
CA ILE A 3 2.87 12.07 10.81
C ILE A 3 3.95 11.97 9.74
N SER A 4 3.58 11.52 8.54
CA SER A 4 4.47 11.47 7.39
C SER A 4 4.12 12.57 6.40
N LEU A 5 5.11 13.39 6.07
CA LEU A 5 4.98 14.49 5.11
C LEU A 5 5.28 13.96 3.71
N PHE A 6 4.45 14.30 2.73
CA PHE A 6 4.64 13.85 1.36
C PHE A 6 4.63 15.03 0.38
N VAL A 7 5.52 14.96 -0.60
CA VAL A 7 5.64 15.93 -1.71
C VAL A 7 5.84 15.14 -3.00
N ASP A 8 5.00 15.36 -4.00
CA ASP A 8 5.08 14.62 -5.26
C ASP A 8 5.87 15.44 -6.29
N VAL A 9 7.12 15.05 -6.52
CA VAL A 9 8.10 15.75 -7.37
C VAL A 9 8.07 15.13 -8.77
N GLU A 10 7.08 15.54 -9.54
CA GLU A 10 6.64 14.82 -10.75
C GLU A 10 6.78 15.58 -12.08
N ASP A 11 6.67 16.91 -12.06
CA ASP A 11 6.69 17.72 -13.29
C ASP A 11 8.07 17.67 -13.95
N CYS A 12 8.12 17.05 -15.13
CA CYS A 12 9.33 16.88 -15.94
C CYS A 12 9.54 18.04 -16.93
N GLY A 13 8.47 18.70 -17.35
CA GLY A 13 8.50 19.66 -18.46
C GLY A 13 8.94 21.07 -18.08
N THR A 14 8.63 21.51 -16.87
CA THR A 14 8.67 22.92 -16.48
C THR A 14 9.95 23.22 -15.69
N PRO A 15 10.90 24.05 -16.17
CA PRO A 15 12.11 24.37 -15.41
C PRO A 15 11.83 24.94 -14.01
N ALA A 16 10.80 25.78 -13.90
CA ALA A 16 10.41 26.37 -12.61
C ALA A 16 9.92 25.32 -11.58
N SER A 17 9.56 24.11 -12.00
CA SER A 17 9.22 23.01 -11.08
C SER A 17 10.46 22.43 -10.39
N ASP A 18 11.66 22.63 -10.96
CA ASP A 18 12.92 22.26 -10.30
C ASP A 18 13.19 23.20 -9.12
N ASP A 19 13.02 24.51 -9.32
CA ASP A 19 13.29 25.54 -8.30
C ASP A 19 12.40 25.38 -7.08
N VAL A 20 11.09 25.29 -7.31
CA VAL A 20 10.11 25.15 -6.22
C VAL A 20 10.23 23.83 -5.47
N ALA A 21 10.67 22.75 -6.12
CA ALA A 21 10.99 21.51 -5.42
C ALA A 21 12.17 21.72 -4.45
N GLY A 22 13.19 22.49 -4.87
CA GLY A 22 14.28 22.95 -4.00
C GLY A 22 13.78 23.81 -2.84
N ASP A 23 12.97 24.82 -3.10
CA ASP A 23 12.44 25.73 -2.08
C ASP A 23 11.61 24.97 -1.02
N VAL A 24 10.76 24.03 -1.43
CA VAL A 24 9.98 23.17 -0.52
C VAL A 24 10.92 22.34 0.37
N ALA A 25 11.98 21.76 -0.20
CA ALA A 25 12.96 20.98 0.54
C ALA A 25 13.80 21.83 1.53
N GLU A 26 14.15 23.06 1.15
CA GLU A 26 14.80 24.01 2.06
C GLU A 26 13.89 24.36 3.24
N ILE A 27 12.62 24.73 2.98
CA ILE A 27 11.64 25.04 4.05
C ILE A 27 11.50 23.88 5.04
N LEU A 28 11.36 22.65 4.54
CA LEU A 28 11.27 21.46 5.38
C LEU A 28 12.54 21.27 6.23
N SER A 29 13.70 21.43 5.61
CA SER A 29 15.00 21.26 6.27
C SER A 29 15.24 22.33 7.35
N ASP A 30 14.88 23.59 7.08
CA ASP A 30 15.00 24.72 8.01
C ASP A 30 14.11 24.54 9.24
N ARG A 31 12.99 23.82 9.10
CA ARG A 31 12.11 23.41 10.21
C ARG A 31 12.55 22.12 10.89
N GLY A 32 13.69 21.54 10.50
CA GLY A 32 14.22 20.30 11.05
C GLY A 32 13.39 19.06 10.70
N LEU A 33 12.58 19.13 9.64
CA LEU A 33 11.73 18.03 9.20
C LEU A 33 12.33 17.27 8.03
N VAL A 34 12.05 15.97 7.99
CA VAL A 34 12.40 15.10 6.86
C VAL A 34 11.09 14.62 6.24
N ALA A 35 10.84 14.96 4.97
CA ALA A 35 9.68 14.50 4.22
C ALA A 35 10.00 13.29 3.33
N ASN A 36 8.94 12.67 2.80
CA ASN A 36 8.96 11.67 1.75
C ASN A 36 8.76 12.39 0.41
N LEU A 37 9.83 12.54 -0.36
CA LEU A 37 9.77 13.12 -1.69
C LEU A 37 9.48 12.01 -2.69
N MET A 38 8.27 11.99 -3.25
CA MET A 38 7.89 11.02 -4.27
C MET A 38 8.41 11.52 -5.61
N VAL A 39 9.59 11.04 -6.01
CA VAL A 39 10.30 11.52 -7.20
C VAL A 39 10.07 10.57 -8.37
N VAL A 40 9.67 11.13 -9.50
CA VAL A 40 9.55 10.40 -10.76
C VAL A 40 10.95 10.10 -11.32
N GLY A 41 11.16 8.89 -11.86
CA GLY A 41 12.44 8.50 -12.47
C GLY A 41 12.90 9.48 -13.55
N ASP A 42 12.02 9.86 -14.48
CA ASP A 42 12.29 10.86 -15.52
C ASP A 42 12.61 12.25 -14.93
N LYS A 43 11.96 12.66 -13.84
CA LYS A 43 12.27 13.92 -13.13
C LYS A 43 13.70 13.90 -12.58
N ALA A 44 14.10 12.80 -11.93
CA ALA A 44 15.46 12.65 -11.45
C ALA A 44 16.50 12.73 -12.58
N ARG A 45 16.23 12.10 -13.73
CA ARG A 45 17.09 12.22 -14.92
C ARG A 45 17.14 13.66 -15.45
N ILE A 46 16.05 14.41 -15.37
CA ILE A 46 15.97 15.80 -15.85
C ILE A 46 16.77 16.74 -14.95
N LEU A 47 16.65 16.61 -13.63
CA LEU A 47 17.45 17.38 -12.68
C LEU A 47 18.95 17.18 -12.92
N GLU A 48 19.37 15.93 -13.12
CA GLU A 48 20.76 15.57 -13.44
C GLU A 48 21.20 16.19 -14.78
N ARG A 49 20.41 16.04 -15.85
CA ARG A 49 20.73 16.60 -17.18
C ARG A 49 20.80 18.13 -17.19
N ARG A 50 19.97 18.80 -16.39
CA ARG A 50 19.95 20.26 -16.25
C ARG A 50 21.08 20.77 -15.34
N GLY A 51 21.86 19.90 -14.71
CA GLY A 51 22.95 20.30 -13.81
C GLY A 51 22.45 20.95 -12.52
N ARG A 52 21.22 20.63 -12.07
CA ARG A 52 20.59 21.19 -10.86
C ARG A 52 21.16 20.57 -9.58
N HIS A 53 22.47 20.66 -9.42
CA HIS A 53 23.19 20.12 -8.27
C HIS A 53 22.76 20.76 -6.95
N ASP A 54 22.34 22.03 -7.00
CA ASP A 54 21.72 22.77 -5.90
C ASP A 54 20.43 22.10 -5.42
N VAL A 55 19.46 21.89 -6.32
CA VAL A 55 18.17 21.25 -6.00
C VAL A 55 18.39 19.80 -5.58
N ILE A 56 19.23 19.06 -6.30
CA ILE A 56 19.56 17.67 -5.93
C ILE A 56 20.13 17.63 -4.50
N ALA A 57 21.02 18.55 -4.12
CA ALA A 57 21.57 18.61 -2.78
C ALA A 57 20.49 18.89 -1.71
N ALA A 58 19.54 19.79 -1.99
CA ALA A 58 18.41 20.06 -1.10
C ALA A 58 17.52 18.82 -0.93
N LEU A 59 17.08 18.20 -2.03
CA LEU A 59 16.23 17.01 -2.02
C LEU A 59 16.91 15.81 -1.32
N ARG A 60 18.24 15.68 -1.44
CA ARG A 60 19.04 14.62 -0.77
C ARG A 60 18.96 14.66 0.76
N ARG A 61 18.57 15.78 1.38
CA ARG A 61 18.37 15.84 2.83
C ARG A 61 17.10 15.13 3.28
N HIS A 62 16.20 14.84 2.35
CA HIS A 62 14.94 14.14 2.61
C HIS A 62 15.01 12.65 2.25
N GLU A 63 13.92 11.95 2.57
CA GLU A 63 13.68 10.61 2.07
C GLU A 63 13.14 10.69 0.63
N VAL A 64 13.52 9.73 -0.21
CA VAL A 64 13.09 9.67 -1.60
C VAL A 64 12.29 8.39 -1.81
N GLY A 65 11.08 8.52 -2.33
CA GLY A 65 10.27 7.43 -2.84
C GLY A 65 10.22 7.44 -4.37
N LEU A 66 9.99 6.28 -4.99
CA LEU A 66 9.77 6.18 -6.42
C LEU A 66 8.31 6.51 -6.73
N HIS A 67 8.06 7.53 -7.55
CA HIS A 67 6.71 7.92 -7.98
C HIS A 67 6.43 7.47 -9.41
N SER A 68 6.69 6.19 -9.67
CA SER A 68 6.94 5.64 -10.99
C SER A 68 8.19 6.13 -11.72
N ASP A 69 8.71 5.31 -12.64
CA ASP A 69 9.80 5.71 -13.53
C ASP A 69 9.36 6.82 -14.48
N ARG A 70 8.10 6.79 -14.94
CA ARG A 70 7.60 7.69 -16.00
C ARG A 70 6.26 8.37 -15.70
N HIS A 71 5.67 8.11 -14.53
CA HIS A 71 4.49 8.85 -14.03
C HIS A 71 3.32 8.85 -15.02
N SER A 72 2.95 10.03 -15.55
CA SER A 72 1.85 10.26 -16.48
C SER A 72 2.14 9.88 -17.93
N ARG A 73 3.36 9.48 -18.29
CA ARG A 73 3.65 9.11 -19.68
C ARG A 73 2.98 7.80 -20.04
N HIS A 74 2.43 7.73 -21.25
CA HIS A 74 1.67 6.59 -21.70
C HIS A 74 2.58 5.43 -22.20
N PRO A 75 2.22 4.17 -21.92
CA PRO A 75 1.13 3.77 -21.04
C PRO A 75 1.45 4.05 -19.56
N THR A 76 0.47 4.62 -18.83
CA THR A 76 0.51 4.78 -17.37
C THR A 76 0.45 3.41 -16.66
N VAL A 77 0.59 3.40 -15.33
CA VAL A 77 0.63 2.15 -14.54
C VAL A 77 -0.60 1.28 -14.77
N ALA A 78 -1.79 1.85 -14.62
CA ALA A 78 -3.03 1.12 -14.87
C ALA A 78 -3.15 0.67 -16.34
N GLU A 79 -2.70 1.49 -17.29
CA GLU A 79 -2.78 1.17 -18.73
C GLU A 79 -1.86 0.03 -19.14
N TYR A 80 -0.61 -0.04 -18.65
CA TYR A 80 0.24 -1.17 -19.00
C TYR A 80 -0.17 -2.47 -18.28
N LEU A 81 -1.01 -2.37 -17.25
CA LEU A 81 -1.54 -3.52 -16.52
C LEU A 81 -2.95 -3.94 -16.96
N GLU A 82 -3.66 -3.12 -17.74
CA GLU A 82 -5.09 -3.29 -18.06
C GLU A 82 -5.43 -4.67 -18.69
N ASP A 83 -4.47 -5.22 -19.44
CA ASP A 83 -4.59 -6.48 -20.16
C ASP A 83 -3.79 -7.63 -19.52
N LYS A 84 -3.24 -7.42 -18.32
CA LYS A 84 -2.31 -8.36 -17.67
C LYS A 84 -2.92 -9.03 -16.46
N ARG A 85 -2.83 -10.37 -16.45
CA ARG A 85 -3.10 -11.19 -15.25
C ARG A 85 -1.92 -11.11 -14.27
N TRP A 86 -1.99 -11.87 -13.19
CA TRP A 86 -1.11 -11.73 -12.02
C TRP A 86 0.39 -11.72 -12.37
N HIS A 87 0.94 -12.83 -12.85
CA HIS A 87 2.39 -12.94 -13.07
C HIS A 87 2.92 -12.04 -14.18
N ASP A 88 2.20 -11.94 -15.31
CA ASP A 88 2.60 -11.07 -16.42
C ASP A 88 2.54 -9.59 -16.02
N GLY A 89 1.56 -9.20 -15.20
CA GLY A 89 1.44 -7.85 -14.67
C GLY A 89 2.57 -7.51 -13.70
N ILE A 90 2.98 -8.45 -12.85
CA ILE A 90 4.14 -8.28 -11.95
C ILE A 90 5.42 -8.08 -12.78
N ALA A 91 5.65 -8.94 -13.77
CA ALA A 91 6.81 -8.83 -14.65
C ALA A 91 6.84 -7.51 -15.43
N GLU A 92 5.70 -7.06 -15.94
CA GLU A 92 5.59 -5.77 -16.62
C GLU A 92 5.83 -4.60 -15.68
N ALA A 93 5.28 -4.62 -14.46
CA ALA A 93 5.54 -3.59 -13.46
C ALA A 93 7.02 -3.51 -13.09
N ILE A 94 7.70 -4.65 -12.87
CA ILE A 94 9.17 -4.68 -12.67
C ILE A 94 9.90 -4.06 -13.85
N ARG A 95 9.50 -4.40 -15.08
CA ARG A 95 10.14 -3.91 -16.31
C ARG A 95 9.97 -2.40 -16.51
N ARG A 96 8.81 -1.85 -16.14
CA ARG A 96 8.46 -0.42 -16.30
C ARG A 96 9.02 0.44 -15.18
N GLU A 97 8.91 -0.03 -13.94
CA GLU A 97 9.23 0.73 -12.73
C GLU A 97 10.67 0.54 -12.28
N GLY A 98 11.24 -0.65 -12.51
CA GLY A 98 12.61 -1.03 -12.14
C GLY A 98 13.69 -0.05 -12.59
N PRO A 99 13.66 0.51 -13.81
CA PRO A 99 14.64 1.50 -14.26
C PRO A 99 14.71 2.78 -13.42
N GLY A 100 13.65 3.12 -12.68
CA GLY A 100 13.61 4.30 -11.80
C GLY A 100 14.49 4.13 -10.56
N VAL A 101 14.58 2.91 -10.02
CA VAL A 101 15.34 2.59 -8.81
C VAL A 101 16.83 2.98 -8.90
N PRO A 102 17.62 2.48 -9.88
CA PRO A 102 19.03 2.84 -9.98
C PRO A 102 19.25 4.31 -10.37
N VAL A 103 18.26 4.99 -10.98
CA VAL A 103 18.34 6.43 -11.25
C VAL A 103 18.24 7.22 -9.96
N LEU A 104 17.24 6.93 -9.12
CA LEU A 104 17.11 7.59 -7.82
C LEU A 104 18.36 7.34 -6.95
N GLU A 105 18.87 6.11 -6.93
CA GLU A 105 20.10 5.76 -6.22
C GLU A 105 21.31 6.56 -6.71
N ARG A 106 21.49 6.70 -8.03
CA ARG A 106 22.57 7.51 -8.61
C ARG A 106 22.41 9.00 -8.31
N VAL A 107 21.21 9.56 -8.53
CA VAL A 107 20.96 11.01 -8.46
C VAL A 107 20.92 11.49 -7.01
N PHE A 108 20.33 10.73 -6.09
CA PHE A 108 20.16 11.13 -4.70
C PHE A 108 21.09 10.38 -3.72
N GLY A 109 21.84 9.39 -4.18
CA GLY A 109 22.73 8.59 -3.31
C GLY A 109 21.96 7.69 -2.33
N LYS A 110 20.67 7.47 -2.55
CA LYS A 110 19.78 6.69 -1.69
C LYS A 110 18.83 5.86 -2.53
N ARG A 111 18.59 4.62 -2.11
CA ARG A 111 17.54 3.79 -2.72
C ARG A 111 16.15 4.28 -2.29
N PRO A 112 15.14 4.15 -3.17
CA PRO A 112 13.77 4.48 -2.81
C PRO A 112 13.27 3.60 -1.67
N THR A 113 12.65 4.21 -0.67
CA THR A 113 12.12 3.49 0.50
C THR A 113 10.62 3.23 0.43
N CYS A 114 9.94 3.87 -0.51
CA CYS A 114 8.57 3.55 -0.86
C CYS A 114 8.33 3.75 -2.35
N TRP A 115 7.26 3.13 -2.85
CA TRP A 115 6.66 3.44 -4.14
C TRP A 115 5.34 4.17 -3.88
N GLY A 116 5.13 5.34 -4.47
CA GLY A 116 3.88 6.08 -4.32
C GLY A 116 3.07 6.05 -5.58
N GLN A 117 1.77 5.76 -5.43
CA GLN A 117 0.83 5.66 -6.53
C GLN A 117 0.74 6.98 -7.30
N PRO A 118 1.13 7.01 -8.59
CA PRO A 118 1.02 8.20 -9.42
C PRO A 118 -0.44 8.39 -9.85
N GLY A 119 -1.10 9.41 -9.32
CA GLY A 119 -2.40 9.85 -9.85
C GLY A 119 -3.48 8.77 -9.93
N GLY A 120 -3.73 8.03 -8.84
CA GLY A 120 -4.74 6.97 -8.87
C GLY A 120 -4.38 5.76 -9.75
N SER A 121 -3.25 5.78 -10.46
CA SER A 121 -2.84 4.77 -11.44
C SER A 121 -2.01 3.68 -10.78
N TRP A 122 -2.59 2.49 -10.61
CA TRP A 122 -1.90 1.34 -10.06
C TRP A 122 -2.61 0.03 -10.44
N GLY A 123 -2.06 -1.09 -9.99
CA GLY A 123 -2.71 -2.38 -9.91
C GLY A 123 -2.12 -3.19 -8.77
N PRO A 124 -2.81 -4.20 -8.23
CA PRO A 124 -2.31 -5.00 -7.11
C PRO A 124 -0.98 -5.69 -7.40
N GLN A 125 -0.67 -5.95 -8.68
CA GLN A 125 0.61 -6.48 -9.15
C GLN A 125 1.81 -5.59 -8.78
N VAL A 126 1.61 -4.29 -8.57
CA VAL A 126 2.68 -3.36 -8.20
C VAL A 126 3.31 -3.73 -6.85
N HIS A 127 2.52 -4.22 -5.89
CA HIS A 127 3.02 -4.55 -4.54
C HIS A 127 4.15 -5.61 -4.58
N PRO A 128 3.92 -6.84 -5.10
CA PRO A 128 5.00 -7.82 -5.22
C PRO A 128 6.11 -7.38 -6.19
N ALA A 129 5.81 -6.56 -7.21
CA ALA A 129 6.81 -6.02 -8.13
C ALA A 129 7.82 -5.11 -7.41
N VAL A 130 7.35 -4.12 -6.64
CA VAL A 130 8.23 -3.18 -5.94
C VAL A 130 8.98 -3.84 -4.80
N ARG A 131 8.36 -4.83 -4.13
CA ARG A 131 9.06 -5.72 -3.19
C ARG A 131 10.23 -6.45 -3.87
N GLY A 132 10.01 -6.99 -5.07
CA GLY A 132 11.06 -7.63 -5.87
C GLY A 132 12.18 -6.69 -6.30
N LEU A 133 11.90 -5.39 -6.41
CA LEU A 133 12.88 -4.33 -6.68
C LEU A 133 13.63 -3.86 -5.40
N GLY A 134 13.26 -4.39 -4.23
CA GLY A 134 13.84 -4.02 -2.94
C GLY A 134 13.26 -2.73 -2.35
N ILE A 135 12.08 -2.31 -2.78
CA ILE A 135 11.34 -1.19 -2.21
C ILE A 135 10.40 -1.74 -1.12
N PRO A 136 10.56 -1.33 0.15
CA PRO A 136 9.89 -2.01 1.27
C PRO A 136 8.43 -1.60 1.49
N ALA A 137 7.99 -0.47 0.94
CA ALA A 137 6.66 0.07 1.20
C ALA A 137 5.95 0.64 -0.04
N VAL A 138 4.62 0.72 0.04
CA VAL A 138 3.73 1.37 -0.94
C VAL A 138 2.91 2.45 -0.23
N VAL A 139 2.70 3.60 -0.88
CA VAL A 139 1.90 4.72 -0.35
C VAL A 139 0.79 5.14 -1.31
N TYR A 140 -0.32 5.61 -0.73
CA TYR A 140 -1.54 6.10 -1.39
C TYR A 140 -2.51 5.10 -2.05
N PRO A 141 -2.37 3.76 -2.00
CA PRO A 141 -3.44 2.92 -2.51
C PRO A 141 -4.69 3.06 -1.65
N GLU A 142 -5.83 2.79 -2.28
CA GLU A 142 -7.15 2.77 -1.64
C GLU A 142 -7.36 1.53 -0.75
N THR A 143 -6.30 0.75 -0.51
CA THR A 143 -6.32 -0.42 0.36
C THR A 143 -6.23 0.01 1.83
N CYS A 144 -6.91 -0.74 2.70
CA CYS A 144 -6.87 -0.55 4.14
C CYS A 144 -7.36 -1.82 4.84
N THR A 145 -7.17 -1.90 6.15
CA THR A 145 -7.98 -2.80 7.00
C THR A 145 -9.11 -1.99 7.64
N PRO A 146 -10.13 -2.64 8.23
CA PRO A 146 -11.22 -1.94 8.90
C PRO A 146 -10.73 -0.86 9.87
N ARG A 147 -9.66 -1.13 10.63
CA ARG A 147 -9.16 -0.24 11.70
C ARG A 147 -7.79 0.41 11.44
N SER A 148 -7.11 0.11 10.34
CA SER A 148 -5.77 0.67 10.09
C SER A 148 -5.53 0.98 8.61
N ASP A 149 -4.82 2.08 8.36
CA ASP A 149 -4.26 2.42 7.05
C ASP A 149 -2.80 2.00 6.90
N VAL A 150 -2.15 1.63 8.00
CA VAL A 150 -0.82 0.99 7.95
C VAL A 150 -1.04 -0.52 8.05
N HIS A 151 -0.83 -1.20 6.93
CA HIS A 151 -1.25 -2.59 6.76
C HIS A 151 -0.36 -3.33 5.76
N TRP A 152 -0.52 -4.65 5.64
CA TRP A 152 0.13 -5.46 4.63
C TRP A 152 -0.86 -5.74 3.50
N TYR A 153 -0.45 -5.54 2.25
CA TYR A 153 -1.20 -5.91 1.05
C TYR A 153 -0.25 -6.41 -0.03
N GLY A 154 -0.56 -7.55 -0.66
CA GLY A 154 0.36 -8.23 -1.58
C GLY A 154 1.73 -8.53 -0.94
N GLY A 155 1.75 -8.70 0.39
CA GLY A 155 2.97 -8.93 1.18
C GLY A 155 3.96 -7.77 1.20
N THR A 156 3.48 -6.55 0.96
CA THR A 156 4.25 -5.31 1.03
C THR A 156 3.60 -4.40 2.08
N LEU A 157 4.42 -3.67 2.84
CA LEU A 157 3.89 -2.71 3.82
C LEU A 157 3.25 -1.55 3.07
N THR A 158 2.03 -1.19 3.43
CA THR A 158 1.21 -0.24 2.70
C THR A 158 0.66 0.82 3.63
N PHE A 159 0.78 2.07 3.20
CA PHE A 159 0.20 3.26 3.82
C PHE A 159 -0.96 3.75 2.94
N GLY A 160 -2.17 3.38 3.34
CA GLY A 160 -3.39 3.67 2.60
C GLY A 160 -3.75 5.16 2.57
N TYR A 161 -4.55 5.55 1.58
CA TYR A 161 -4.91 6.95 1.35
C TYR A 161 -5.94 7.53 2.34
N ARG A 162 -6.72 6.68 3.04
CA ARG A 162 -7.88 7.11 3.85
C ARG A 162 -7.54 8.16 4.94
N HIS A 163 -6.38 8.07 5.59
CA HIS A 163 -5.89 9.03 6.59
C HIS A 163 -4.79 9.96 6.07
N VAL A 164 -4.74 10.19 4.75
CA VAL A 164 -3.88 11.21 4.14
C VAL A 164 -4.67 12.51 4.01
N PHE A 165 -4.26 13.54 4.74
CA PHE A 165 -4.80 14.89 4.58
C PHE A 165 -4.02 15.64 3.50
N GLY A 166 -4.70 16.31 2.57
CA GLY A 166 -4.06 17.02 1.47
C GLY A 166 -4.87 18.23 1.00
N GLY A 167 -4.61 18.69 -0.23
CA GLY A 167 -5.39 19.76 -0.87
C GLY A 167 -4.92 21.19 -0.55
N PHE A 168 -3.68 21.36 -0.10
CA PHE A 168 -3.11 22.68 0.17
C PHE A 168 -2.43 23.34 -1.04
N ASP A 169 -1.89 22.56 -1.98
CA ASP A 169 -1.04 23.05 -3.09
C ASP A 169 -1.67 24.12 -3.98
N THR A 170 -2.97 24.01 -4.22
CA THR A 170 -3.75 25.03 -4.96
C THR A 170 -4.19 26.21 -4.10
N LEU A 171 -4.08 26.10 -2.77
CA LEU A 171 -4.57 27.09 -1.80
C LEU A 171 -3.47 27.97 -1.22
N TYR A 172 -2.20 27.54 -1.23
CA TYR A 172 -1.11 28.27 -0.55
C TYR A 172 -0.98 29.74 -0.99
N SER A 173 -1.32 30.04 -2.24
CA SER A 173 -1.21 31.37 -2.81
C SER A 173 -2.25 32.38 -2.33
N ASP A 174 -3.27 31.93 -1.60
CA ASP A 174 -4.34 32.78 -1.06
C ASP A 174 -4.48 32.53 0.45
N ASP A 175 -4.26 33.57 1.24
CA ASP A 175 -4.27 33.49 2.70
C ASP A 175 -5.64 33.03 3.25
N GLU A 176 -6.76 33.47 2.68
CA GLU A 176 -8.07 33.21 3.28
C GLU A 176 -8.52 31.73 3.10
N PRO A 177 -8.50 31.15 1.89
CA PRO A 177 -8.72 29.71 1.69
C PRO A 177 -7.69 28.86 2.42
N PHE A 178 -6.40 29.24 2.40
CA PHE A 178 -5.36 28.53 3.13
C PHE A 178 -5.69 28.45 4.62
N GLN A 179 -6.01 29.57 5.27
CA GLN A 179 -6.31 29.59 6.71
C GLN A 179 -7.56 28.80 7.06
N ARG A 180 -8.59 28.76 6.20
CA ARG A 180 -9.76 27.90 6.40
C ARG A 180 -9.38 26.42 6.35
N HIS A 181 -8.63 26.01 5.33
CA HIS A 181 -8.21 24.62 5.16
C HIS A 181 -7.22 24.18 6.24
N PHE A 182 -6.34 25.08 6.67
CA PHE A 182 -5.42 24.86 7.77
C PHE A 182 -6.15 24.60 9.10
N LYS A 183 -7.24 25.34 9.39
CA LYS A 183 -8.09 25.04 10.55
C LYS A 183 -8.76 23.66 10.46
N ALA A 184 -9.20 23.26 9.26
CA ALA A 184 -9.75 21.92 9.05
C ALA A 184 -8.70 20.83 9.30
N PHE A 185 -7.46 21.04 8.83
CA PHE A 185 -6.33 20.15 9.11
C PHE A 185 -6.07 20.02 10.62
N GLN A 186 -6.06 21.14 11.35
CA GLN A 186 -5.88 21.13 12.81
C GLN A 186 -6.99 20.34 13.51
N ALA A 187 -8.25 20.53 13.09
CA ALA A 187 -9.37 19.77 13.64
C ALA A 187 -9.25 18.25 13.35
N THR A 188 -8.81 17.85 12.15
CA THR A 188 -8.55 16.44 11.84
C THR A 188 -7.40 15.87 12.66
N VAL A 189 -6.33 16.65 12.89
CA VAL A 189 -5.23 16.25 13.79
C VAL A 189 -5.76 15.97 15.20
N ASP A 190 -6.59 16.86 15.73
CA ASP A 190 -7.19 16.69 17.07
C ASP A 190 -8.09 15.45 17.12
N GLU A 191 -8.95 15.25 16.12
CA GLU A 191 -9.81 14.06 16.01
C GLU A 191 -8.99 12.76 16.00
N TYR A 192 -7.94 12.70 15.18
CA TYR A 192 -7.11 11.50 15.07
C TYR A 192 -6.30 11.23 16.35
N LEU A 193 -5.90 12.28 17.07
CA LEU A 193 -5.27 12.19 18.38
C LEU A 193 -6.24 11.76 19.49
N GLU A 194 -7.53 12.05 19.37
CA GLU A 194 -8.58 11.58 20.30
C GLU A 194 -8.96 10.12 20.03
N GLN A 195 -8.90 9.69 18.78
CA GLN A 195 -9.12 8.30 18.36
C GLN A 195 -7.91 7.38 18.60
N ASP A 196 -6.82 7.91 19.16
CA ASP A 196 -5.54 7.21 19.35
C ASP A 196 -5.02 6.55 18.05
N LEU A 197 -5.24 7.19 16.89
CA LEU A 197 -4.71 6.69 15.63
C LEU A 197 -3.17 6.72 15.65
N PRO A 198 -2.51 5.66 15.16
CA PRO A 198 -1.06 5.57 15.26
C PRO A 198 -0.34 6.47 14.25
N TRP A 199 -0.96 6.75 13.11
CA TRP A 199 -0.33 7.39 11.97
C TRP A 199 -1.33 8.21 11.14
N MET A 200 -0.84 9.30 10.54
CA MET A 200 -1.50 10.04 9.46
C MET A 200 -0.50 10.46 8.38
N GLY A 201 -0.98 10.64 7.15
CA GLY A 201 -0.22 11.30 6.09
C GLY A 201 -0.62 12.76 5.96
N LEU A 202 0.35 13.63 5.66
CA LEU A 202 0.10 15.00 5.20
C LEU A 202 0.73 15.18 3.82
N PHE A 203 -0.12 15.28 2.81
CA PHE A 203 0.27 15.64 1.47
C PHE A 203 0.42 17.16 1.37
N LEU A 204 1.67 17.62 1.34
CA LEU A 204 2.03 19.03 1.16
C LEU A 204 1.78 19.47 -0.29
N GLY A 205 1.68 18.51 -1.21
CA GLY A 205 1.23 18.75 -2.57
C GLY A 205 2.29 18.65 -3.63
N HIS A 206 1.92 19.05 -4.84
CA HIS A 206 2.80 19.02 -5.99
C HIS A 206 3.54 20.36 -6.12
N PRO A 207 4.89 20.40 -6.13
CA PRO A 207 5.64 21.66 -6.18
C PRO A 207 5.23 22.57 -7.34
N ILE A 208 4.84 22.00 -8.48
CA ILE A 208 4.38 22.75 -9.65
C ILE A 208 3.15 23.63 -9.34
N TYR A 209 2.17 23.17 -8.55
CA TYR A 209 0.99 23.98 -8.21
C TYR A 209 1.31 25.14 -7.25
N ILE A 210 2.41 25.04 -6.50
CA ILE A 210 2.91 26.16 -5.67
C ILE A 210 3.42 27.28 -6.59
N ARG A 211 4.03 26.94 -7.73
CA ARG A 211 4.67 27.89 -8.65
C ARG A 211 3.81 28.30 -9.87
N ALA A 212 2.87 27.47 -10.28
CA ALA A 212 2.07 27.62 -11.51
C ALA A 212 0.57 27.36 -11.24
N TYR A 213 -0.30 27.81 -12.14
CA TYR A 213 -1.76 27.62 -12.00
C TYR A 213 -2.26 26.25 -12.47
N GLU A 214 -1.45 25.53 -13.26
CA GLU A 214 -1.85 24.27 -13.89
C GLU A 214 -0.70 23.26 -13.83
N PHE A 215 -1.05 21.97 -13.79
CA PHE A 215 -0.09 20.89 -13.85
C PHE A 215 0.31 20.56 -15.30
N GLY A 216 1.63 20.58 -15.58
CA GLY A 216 2.18 20.34 -16.90
C GLY A 216 1.76 19.01 -17.54
N ASP A 217 1.62 17.94 -16.76
CA ASP A 217 1.18 16.64 -17.29
C ASP A 217 -0.26 16.73 -17.84
N VAL A 218 -1.17 17.45 -17.16
CA VAL A 218 -2.55 17.64 -17.64
C VAL A 218 -2.58 18.39 -18.97
N LEU A 219 -1.70 19.38 -19.13
CA LEU A 219 -1.59 20.13 -20.38
C LEU A 219 -1.08 19.29 -21.55
N ASN A 220 -0.25 18.29 -21.28
CA ASN A 220 0.53 17.64 -22.35
C ASN A 220 0.14 16.17 -22.58
N LEU A 221 -0.45 15.50 -21.59
CA LEU A 221 -0.63 14.06 -21.58
C LEU A 221 -2.08 13.61 -21.32
N ARG A 222 -3.01 14.52 -21.08
CA ARG A 222 -4.42 14.16 -20.78
C ARG A 222 -5.04 13.23 -21.84
N HIS A 223 -5.87 12.29 -21.38
CA HIS A 223 -6.66 11.40 -22.23
C HIS A 223 -5.85 10.52 -23.18
N GLY A 224 -4.71 9.98 -22.74
CA GLY A 224 -3.90 9.09 -23.58
C GLY A 224 -2.98 9.82 -24.57
N GLN A 225 -2.76 11.12 -24.40
CA GLN A 225 -1.91 11.90 -25.30
C GLN A 225 -0.44 11.65 -24.96
N GLU A 226 0.39 11.26 -25.93
CA GLU A 226 1.85 11.15 -25.73
C GLU A 226 2.55 12.27 -26.51
N THR A 227 2.49 13.50 -25.98
CA THR A 227 3.22 14.63 -26.55
C THR A 227 4.72 14.45 -26.26
N PRO A 228 5.63 14.54 -27.25
CA PRO A 228 7.07 14.51 -27.00
C PRO A 228 7.50 15.68 -26.10
N LEU A 229 8.45 15.43 -25.19
CA LEU A 229 8.88 16.39 -24.16
C LEU A 229 9.29 17.75 -24.74
N GLU A 230 9.92 17.76 -25.91
CA GLU A 230 10.40 18.98 -26.60
C GLU A 230 9.25 19.89 -27.07
N ARG A 231 8.03 19.36 -27.11
CA ARG A 231 6.81 20.08 -27.52
C ARG A 231 5.87 20.36 -26.35
N TRP A 232 6.29 20.06 -25.12
CA TRP A 232 5.45 20.29 -23.96
C TRP A 232 5.18 21.78 -23.77
N ARG A 233 3.91 22.11 -23.62
CA ARG A 233 3.43 23.42 -23.25
C ARG A 233 3.79 23.69 -21.81
N GLN A 234 4.29 24.89 -21.56
CA GLN A 234 4.61 25.36 -20.23
C GLN A 234 3.34 25.91 -19.56
N PRO A 235 3.06 25.55 -18.30
CA PRO A 235 1.93 26.12 -17.58
C PRO A 235 2.20 27.61 -17.28
N PRO A 236 1.14 28.43 -17.15
CA PRO A 236 1.28 29.81 -16.72
C PRO A 236 1.81 29.86 -15.28
N LEU A 237 2.92 30.57 -15.09
CA LEU A 237 3.55 30.75 -13.79
C LEU A 237 2.83 31.85 -13.00
N LYS A 238 2.78 31.66 -11.68
CA LYS A 238 2.28 32.67 -10.74
C LYS A 238 3.22 33.89 -10.71
N PRO A 239 2.71 35.11 -10.49
CA PRO A 239 3.53 36.25 -10.10
C PRO A 239 4.39 35.96 -8.87
N GLU A 240 5.48 36.69 -8.72
CA GLU A 240 6.47 36.46 -7.65
C GLU A 240 5.90 36.72 -6.25
N ASP A 241 5.02 37.71 -6.09
CA ASP A 241 4.32 38.02 -4.84
C ASP A 241 3.33 36.92 -4.42
N GLU A 242 2.62 36.33 -5.39
CA GLU A 242 1.74 35.18 -5.17
C GLU A 242 2.56 33.93 -4.80
N TYR A 243 3.70 33.70 -5.47
CA TYR A 243 4.60 32.60 -5.15
C TYR A 243 5.20 32.73 -3.74
N ARG A 244 5.64 33.93 -3.35
CA ARG A 244 6.12 34.19 -1.97
C ARG A 244 5.05 33.98 -0.91
N THR A 245 3.81 34.34 -1.22
CA THR A 245 2.66 34.02 -0.36
C THR A 245 2.49 32.51 -0.22
N ALA A 246 2.63 31.77 -1.31
CA ALA A 246 2.56 30.33 -1.27
C ALA A 246 3.63 29.71 -0.37
N LEU A 247 4.89 30.12 -0.52
CA LEU A 247 6.00 29.63 0.31
C LEU A 247 5.82 29.99 1.80
N ARG A 248 5.32 31.19 2.12
CA ARG A 248 5.02 31.60 3.51
C ARG A 248 3.94 30.71 4.15
N ASN A 249 2.88 30.41 3.40
CA ASN A 249 1.79 29.59 3.90
C ASN A 249 2.20 28.11 4.04
N LEU A 250 3.01 27.59 3.12
CA LEU A 250 3.67 26.30 3.28
C LEU A 250 4.53 26.26 4.55
N ASP A 251 5.39 27.26 4.76
CA ASP A 251 6.23 27.36 5.95
C ASP A 251 5.43 27.46 7.26
N THR A 252 4.24 28.07 7.21
CA THR A 252 3.30 28.10 8.35
C THR A 252 2.76 26.70 8.67
N LEU A 253 2.33 25.94 7.66
CA LEU A 253 1.84 24.58 7.82
C LEU A 253 2.95 23.65 8.35
N VAL A 254 4.13 23.70 7.75
CA VAL A 254 5.30 22.90 8.16
C VAL A 254 5.73 23.28 9.58
N GLY A 255 5.76 24.57 9.91
CA GLY A 255 6.07 25.06 11.24
C GLY A 255 5.11 24.55 12.32
N TYR A 256 3.81 24.44 12.01
CA TYR A 256 2.84 23.82 12.92
C TYR A 256 3.17 22.35 13.19
N VAL A 257 3.46 21.56 12.15
CA VAL A 257 3.83 20.15 12.31
C VAL A 257 5.10 20.01 13.17
N ALA A 258 6.12 20.81 12.90
CA ALA A 258 7.39 20.79 13.63
C ALA A 258 7.24 21.16 15.11
N ALA A 259 6.33 22.07 15.44
CA ALA A 259 6.14 22.56 16.81
C ALA A 259 5.09 21.76 17.61
N HIS A 260 4.32 20.87 16.96
CA HIS A 260 3.17 20.24 17.62
C HIS A 260 3.61 19.16 18.64
N PRO A 261 3.24 19.28 19.94
CA PRO A 261 3.82 18.45 21.00
C PRO A 261 3.39 16.98 20.99
N ARG A 262 2.33 16.65 20.23
CA ARG A 262 1.77 15.28 20.14
C ARG A 262 1.94 14.64 18.76
N LEU A 263 2.56 15.35 17.82
CA LEU A 263 2.90 14.80 16.51
C LEU A 263 4.39 14.46 16.49
N GLU A 264 4.70 13.31 15.92
CA GLU A 264 6.07 12.89 15.65
C GLU A 264 6.25 12.77 14.15
N ALA A 265 6.96 13.72 13.55
CA ALA A 265 7.26 13.69 12.12
C ALA A 265 8.20 12.51 11.83
N ILE A 266 7.78 11.62 10.94
CA ILE A 266 8.54 10.42 10.58
C ILE A 266 8.41 10.10 9.10
N THR A 267 9.50 9.63 8.52
CA THR A 267 9.53 9.20 7.13
C THR A 267 9.03 7.75 6.99
N VAL A 268 8.58 7.35 5.81
CA VAL A 268 8.03 6.01 5.57
C VAL A 268 9.10 4.94 5.76
N GLY A 269 10.33 5.17 5.33
CA GLY A 269 11.42 4.22 5.52
C GLY A 269 11.82 4.07 6.99
N MET A 270 11.79 5.15 7.79
CA MET A 270 11.99 5.06 9.23
C MET A 270 10.84 4.30 9.90
N LEU A 271 9.60 4.64 9.55
CA LEU A 271 8.42 4.00 10.12
C LEU A 271 8.36 2.51 9.74
N SER A 272 8.77 2.15 8.53
CA SER A 272 8.88 0.75 8.07
C SER A 272 9.85 -0.10 8.91
N GLN A 273 10.83 0.52 9.58
CA GLN A 273 11.74 -0.17 10.52
C GLN A 273 11.13 -0.33 11.92
N GLN A 274 10.22 0.57 12.29
CA GLN A 274 9.52 0.60 13.58
C GLN A 274 8.26 -0.28 13.58
N VAL A 275 7.58 -0.38 12.43
CA VAL A 275 6.55 -1.38 12.21
C VAL A 275 7.22 -2.75 12.29
N GLY A 276 6.69 -3.62 13.14
CA GLY A 276 7.14 -4.99 13.28
C GLY A 276 7.15 -5.65 11.90
N ARG A 277 8.21 -6.41 11.60
CA ARG A 277 8.15 -7.35 10.47
C ARG A 277 6.89 -8.19 10.63
N ALA A 278 6.22 -8.49 9.51
CA ALA A 278 5.16 -9.49 9.51
C ALA A 278 5.64 -10.70 10.33
N ALA A 279 4.80 -11.19 11.25
CA ALA A 279 5.15 -12.32 12.09
C ALA A 279 5.70 -13.45 11.20
N ASP A 280 6.89 -13.94 11.54
CA ASP A 280 7.56 -15.02 10.80
C ASP A 280 7.14 -16.39 11.33
N ARG A 281 6.45 -16.42 12.48
CA ARG A 281 5.97 -17.62 13.14
C ARG A 281 4.67 -17.35 13.89
N VAL A 282 3.87 -18.40 14.07
CA VAL A 282 2.67 -18.39 14.92
C VAL A 282 2.75 -19.55 15.91
N SER A 283 2.26 -19.33 17.14
CA SER A 283 2.13 -20.39 18.13
C SER A 283 0.88 -21.24 17.82
N PRO A 284 0.85 -22.53 18.22
CA PRO A 284 -0.34 -23.36 18.05
C PRO A 284 -1.58 -22.79 18.75
N ASP A 285 -1.39 -22.10 19.87
CA ASP A 285 -2.47 -21.50 20.66
C ASP A 285 -3.01 -20.25 19.98
N ASP A 286 -2.12 -19.35 19.51
CA ASP A 286 -2.53 -18.19 18.70
C ASP A 286 -3.30 -18.61 17.44
N LEU A 287 -2.83 -19.66 16.76
CA LEU A 287 -3.49 -20.19 15.57
C LEU A 287 -4.85 -20.80 15.91
N ARG A 288 -4.99 -21.43 17.09
CA ARG A 288 -6.27 -21.98 17.55
C ARG A 288 -7.26 -20.88 17.90
N ASP A 289 -6.80 -19.82 18.57
CA ASP A 289 -7.61 -18.64 18.89
C ASP A 289 -8.09 -17.93 17.62
N TYR A 290 -7.19 -17.75 16.64
CA TYR A 290 -7.53 -17.25 15.31
C TYR A 290 -8.59 -18.14 14.65
N ALA A 291 -8.35 -19.45 14.59
CA ALA A 291 -9.22 -20.41 13.94
C ALA A 291 -10.63 -20.43 14.57
N ALA A 292 -10.72 -20.41 15.91
CA ALA A 292 -11.98 -20.36 16.63
C ALA A 292 -12.76 -19.06 16.34
N ALA A 293 -12.08 -17.91 16.37
CA ALA A 293 -12.69 -16.62 16.03
C ALA A 293 -13.17 -16.58 14.57
N ALA A 294 -12.36 -17.08 13.64
CA ALA A 294 -12.69 -17.16 12.22
C ALA A 294 -13.88 -18.09 11.93
N SER A 295 -13.93 -19.27 12.58
CA SER A 295 -15.03 -20.23 12.40
C SER A 295 -16.36 -19.72 12.95
N GLY A 296 -16.33 -18.89 14.01
CA GLY A 296 -17.54 -18.24 14.53
C GLY A 296 -17.98 -17.02 13.72
N GLY A 297 -17.11 -16.52 12.83
CA GLY A 297 -17.34 -15.33 12.01
C GLY A 297 -18.10 -15.61 10.71
N ARG A 298 -18.75 -14.56 10.20
CA ARG A 298 -19.44 -14.61 8.88
C ARG A 298 -18.58 -14.17 7.71
N ASP A 299 -17.38 -13.65 7.96
CA ASP A 299 -16.47 -13.05 6.96
C ASP A 299 -15.03 -13.56 7.14
N LEU A 300 -14.17 -13.29 6.16
CA LEU A 300 -12.73 -13.55 6.20
C LEU A 300 -12.02 -12.43 6.99
N PRO A 301 -11.32 -12.74 8.10
CA PRO A 301 -10.78 -11.73 9.01
C PRO A 301 -9.53 -11.06 8.42
N THR A 302 -9.65 -9.79 8.03
CA THR A 302 -8.55 -8.96 7.46
C THR A 302 -7.89 -8.04 8.49
N ASP A 303 -8.26 -8.18 9.77
CA ASP A 303 -7.89 -7.26 10.83
C ASP A 303 -7.16 -7.93 12.01
N ASP A 304 -6.74 -9.19 11.84
CA ASP A 304 -5.88 -9.89 12.81
C ASP A 304 -4.40 -9.58 12.49
N PRO A 305 -3.63 -8.98 13.42
CA PRO A 305 -2.24 -8.62 13.18
C PRO A 305 -1.28 -9.80 13.06
N ARG A 306 -1.69 -11.00 13.48
CA ARG A 306 -0.83 -12.19 13.53
C ARG A 306 -0.74 -12.86 12.16
N VAL A 307 -1.88 -13.02 11.48
CA VAL A 307 -2.01 -13.84 10.27
C VAL A 307 -3.10 -13.27 9.35
N SER A 308 -2.81 -13.13 8.06
CA SER A 308 -3.83 -12.79 7.04
C SER A 308 -4.63 -14.04 6.62
N PRO A 309 -5.83 -13.91 6.03
CA PRO A 309 -6.58 -15.07 5.54
C PRO A 309 -5.78 -15.99 4.61
N ALA A 310 -4.91 -15.45 3.74
CA ALA A 310 -4.08 -16.25 2.86
C ALA A 310 -2.99 -17.04 3.60
N GLU A 311 -2.29 -16.39 4.53
CA GLU A 311 -1.31 -17.06 5.38
C GLU A 311 -1.96 -18.11 6.28
N ALA A 312 -3.20 -17.86 6.73
CA ALA A 312 -3.96 -18.78 7.56
C ALA A 312 -4.25 -20.10 6.84
N VAL A 313 -4.68 -20.05 5.57
CA VAL A 313 -4.91 -21.26 4.76
C VAL A 313 -3.66 -22.14 4.73
N ASP A 314 -2.49 -21.55 4.46
CA ASP A 314 -1.21 -22.26 4.39
C ASP A 314 -0.83 -22.87 5.74
N VAL A 315 -0.83 -22.06 6.80
CA VAL A 315 -0.35 -22.53 8.12
C VAL A 315 -1.32 -23.53 8.76
N LEU A 316 -2.64 -23.40 8.53
CA LEU A 316 -3.64 -24.37 8.97
C LEU A 316 -3.48 -25.70 8.22
N ALA A 317 -3.32 -25.68 6.90
CA ALA A 317 -3.09 -26.89 6.11
C ALA A 317 -1.86 -27.66 6.62
N ARG A 318 -0.73 -26.96 6.82
CA ARG A 318 0.49 -27.56 7.37
C ARG A 318 0.33 -28.06 8.80
N ALA A 319 -0.40 -27.34 9.66
CA ALA A 319 -0.67 -27.77 11.02
C ALA A 319 -1.54 -29.05 11.07
N ILE A 320 -2.52 -29.15 10.19
CA ILE A 320 -3.41 -30.30 10.04
C ILE A 320 -2.62 -31.52 9.53
N LEU A 321 -1.72 -31.34 8.56
CA LEU A 321 -0.83 -32.39 8.07
C LEU A 321 0.14 -32.88 9.16
N ALA A 322 0.79 -31.96 9.88
CA ALA A 322 1.62 -32.33 11.02
C ALA A 322 0.82 -33.14 12.05
N ARG A 323 -0.46 -32.79 12.25
CA ARG A 323 -1.34 -33.53 13.15
C ARG A 323 -1.69 -34.93 12.65
N ARG A 324 -1.92 -35.11 11.34
CA ARG A 324 -2.08 -36.43 10.71
C ARG A 324 -0.89 -37.34 10.99
N GLU A 325 0.32 -36.78 11.05
CA GLU A 325 1.57 -37.50 11.35
C GLU A 325 1.83 -37.68 12.86
N GLY A 326 0.91 -37.24 13.72
CA GLY A 326 1.07 -37.32 15.18
C GLY A 326 1.99 -36.25 15.77
N LEU A 327 2.42 -35.26 14.98
CA LEU A 327 3.29 -34.18 15.42
C LEU A 327 2.51 -33.04 16.08
N GLN A 328 3.21 -32.32 16.97
CA GLN A 328 2.73 -31.07 17.58
C GLN A 328 3.86 -30.05 17.64
N PRO A 329 4.08 -29.31 16.54
CA PRO A 329 5.08 -28.26 16.53
C PRO A 329 4.78 -27.22 17.60
N ARG A 330 5.80 -26.78 18.36
CA ARG A 330 5.63 -25.69 19.34
C ARG A 330 5.43 -24.33 18.68
N SER A 331 5.74 -24.23 17.40
CA SER A 331 5.61 -23.02 16.60
C SER A 331 5.68 -23.38 15.12
N LEU A 332 4.84 -22.74 14.31
CA LEU A 332 4.77 -22.95 12.87
C LEU A 332 5.36 -21.74 12.15
N PRO A 333 6.25 -21.93 11.16
CA PRO A 333 6.71 -20.82 10.34
C PRO A 333 5.53 -20.26 9.54
N LEU A 334 5.47 -18.93 9.44
CA LEU A 334 4.63 -18.21 8.51
C LEU A 334 5.44 -17.88 7.27
N ARG A 335 4.78 -17.91 6.12
CA ARG A 335 5.32 -17.41 4.86
C ARG A 335 4.27 -16.52 4.22
N HIS A 336 4.72 -15.57 3.43
CA HIS A 336 3.80 -14.78 2.61
C HIS A 336 3.09 -15.69 1.60
N VAL A 337 1.78 -15.49 1.44
CA VAL A 337 0.94 -16.18 0.46
C VAL A 337 0.06 -15.13 -0.22
N ASP A 338 0.11 -15.08 -1.55
CA ASP A 338 -0.78 -14.22 -2.33
C ASP A 338 -2.22 -14.74 -2.29
N GLY A 339 -3.20 -13.85 -2.46
CA GLY A 339 -4.58 -14.26 -2.68
C GLY A 339 -4.75 -15.02 -4.00
N PRO A 340 -5.93 -15.60 -4.27
CA PRO A 340 -6.18 -16.27 -5.54
C PRO A 340 -6.03 -15.32 -6.74
N THR A 341 -5.69 -15.85 -7.90
CA THR A 341 -5.52 -15.05 -9.15
C THR A 341 -6.68 -15.20 -10.13
N ALA A 342 -7.69 -15.96 -9.73
CA ALA A 342 -8.96 -16.16 -10.42
C ALA A 342 -10.09 -16.13 -9.38
N THR A 343 -11.25 -15.63 -9.78
CA THR A 343 -12.43 -15.56 -8.91
C THR A 343 -12.91 -16.97 -8.53
N PRO A 344 -12.95 -17.33 -7.23
CA PRO A 344 -13.62 -18.55 -6.79
C PRO A 344 -15.11 -18.47 -7.09
N GLN A 345 -15.66 -19.51 -7.73
CA GLN A 345 -17.09 -19.70 -7.92
C GLN A 345 -17.75 -20.12 -6.61
N GLY A 346 -17.04 -20.92 -5.80
CA GLY A 346 -17.61 -21.57 -4.64
C GLY A 346 -18.55 -22.72 -5.00
N GLU A 347 -19.05 -23.37 -3.96
CA GLU A 347 -19.99 -24.48 -4.04
C GLU A 347 -21.42 -24.07 -3.65
N GLU A 348 -22.42 -24.70 -4.27
CA GLU A 348 -23.84 -24.41 -4.01
C GLU A 348 -24.37 -25.14 -2.77
N SER A 349 -23.73 -26.24 -2.36
CA SER A 349 -24.20 -27.12 -1.30
C SER A 349 -23.05 -27.66 -0.46
N GLU A 350 -23.40 -28.21 0.70
CA GLU A 350 -22.42 -28.75 1.63
C GLU A 350 -21.72 -29.98 1.06
N ILE A 351 -20.41 -30.07 1.29
CA ILE A 351 -19.58 -31.20 0.87
C ILE A 351 -19.05 -31.90 2.12
N ALA A 352 -19.58 -33.10 2.39
CA ALA A 352 -19.12 -33.95 3.48
C ALA A 352 -17.95 -34.84 3.03
N VAL A 353 -16.86 -34.85 3.80
CA VAL A 353 -15.62 -35.57 3.47
C VAL A 353 -15.04 -36.27 4.71
N SER A 354 -14.27 -37.32 4.48
CA SER A 354 -13.53 -37.98 5.56
C SER A 354 -12.31 -37.17 5.98
N TRP A 355 -11.82 -37.41 7.21
CA TRP A 355 -10.54 -36.87 7.69
C TRP A 355 -9.38 -37.10 6.72
N GLY A 356 -9.27 -38.31 6.18
CA GLY A 356 -8.22 -38.67 5.23
C GLY A 356 -8.28 -37.83 3.96
N ALA A 357 -9.47 -37.72 3.36
CA ALA A 357 -9.68 -36.92 2.15
C ALA A 357 -9.40 -35.42 2.40
N PHE A 358 -9.78 -34.89 3.57
CA PHE A 358 -9.49 -33.51 3.93
C PHE A 358 -7.98 -33.25 4.08
N CYS A 359 -7.26 -34.16 4.73
CA CYS A 359 -5.81 -34.07 4.83
C CYS A 359 -5.12 -34.15 3.46
N ASP A 360 -5.59 -35.02 2.57
CA ASP A 360 -5.04 -35.11 1.21
C ASP A 360 -5.22 -33.79 0.45
N ARG A 361 -6.33 -33.08 0.66
CA ARG A 361 -6.51 -31.72 0.10
C ARG A 361 -5.66 -30.66 0.79
N CYS A 362 -5.40 -30.76 2.10
CA CYS A 362 -4.40 -29.90 2.75
C CYS A 362 -3.02 -30.02 2.07
N ALA A 363 -2.58 -31.24 1.77
CA ALA A 363 -1.30 -31.46 1.07
C ALA A 363 -1.31 -30.90 -0.36
N GLN A 364 -2.43 -30.97 -1.06
CA GLN A 364 -2.54 -30.38 -2.41
C GLN A 364 -2.54 -28.85 -2.38
N VAL A 365 -3.22 -28.24 -1.40
CA VAL A 365 -3.20 -26.79 -1.19
C VAL A 365 -1.78 -26.32 -0.86
N GLU A 366 -1.09 -26.99 0.06
CA GLU A 366 0.32 -26.71 0.37
C GLU A 366 1.20 -26.80 -0.89
N SER A 367 1.08 -27.89 -1.67
CA SER A 367 1.84 -28.09 -2.90
C SER A 367 1.50 -27.07 -4.00
N PHE A 368 0.25 -26.59 -4.04
CA PHE A 368 -0.14 -25.49 -4.95
C PHE A 368 0.56 -24.20 -4.54
N ILE A 369 0.52 -23.84 -3.25
CA ILE A 369 1.17 -22.64 -2.72
C ILE A 369 2.69 -22.70 -2.91
N ASP A 370 3.31 -23.86 -2.71
CA ASP A 370 4.75 -24.06 -2.97
C ASP A 370 5.14 -23.74 -4.41
N ARG A 371 4.28 -24.11 -5.36
CA ARG A 371 4.53 -23.92 -6.80
C ARG A 371 4.23 -22.52 -7.30
N THR A 372 3.19 -21.87 -6.77
CA THR A 372 2.64 -20.62 -7.33
C THR A 372 2.89 -19.41 -6.45
N GLY A 373 3.13 -19.60 -5.16
CA GLY A 373 3.21 -18.55 -4.15
C GLY A 373 1.85 -17.97 -3.71
N GLY A 374 0.73 -18.45 -4.27
CA GLY A 374 -0.61 -17.93 -3.98
C GLY A 374 -1.64 -19.03 -3.77
N LEU A 375 -2.82 -18.64 -3.29
CA LEU A 375 -3.92 -19.56 -3.06
C LEU A 375 -4.51 -20.10 -4.37
N PRO A 376 -4.94 -21.38 -4.42
CA PRO A 376 -5.85 -21.81 -5.48
C PRO A 376 -7.19 -21.10 -5.32
N ALA A 377 -7.91 -20.85 -6.43
CA ALA A 377 -9.27 -20.32 -6.36
C ALA A 377 -10.26 -21.38 -5.84
N GLU A 378 -10.03 -22.63 -6.20
CA GLU A 378 -10.92 -23.77 -5.95
C GLU A 378 -10.11 -24.98 -5.45
N VAL A 379 -10.73 -25.80 -4.62
CA VAL A 379 -10.22 -27.10 -4.17
C VAL A 379 -11.17 -28.20 -4.69
N GLU A 380 -10.63 -29.18 -5.41
CA GLU A 380 -11.43 -30.25 -6.00
C GLU A 380 -11.75 -31.36 -5.00
N TRP A 381 -12.95 -31.94 -5.07
CA TRP A 381 -13.45 -33.00 -4.18
C TRP A 381 -14.13 -34.12 -4.99
N GLY A 382 -13.38 -34.75 -5.90
CA GLY A 382 -13.94 -35.73 -6.83
C GLY A 382 -14.65 -35.00 -7.97
N GLU A 383 -15.96 -35.16 -8.08
CA GLU A 383 -16.77 -34.48 -9.11
C GLU A 383 -17.23 -33.07 -8.70
N THR A 384 -17.11 -32.71 -7.42
CA THR A 384 -17.44 -31.38 -6.91
C THR A 384 -16.19 -30.53 -6.69
N ARG A 385 -16.38 -29.22 -6.57
CA ARG A 385 -15.35 -28.24 -6.23
C ARG A 385 -15.87 -27.37 -5.11
N ALA A 386 -14.97 -26.93 -4.24
CA ALA A 386 -15.26 -25.97 -3.18
C ALA A 386 -14.35 -24.76 -3.32
N GLY A 387 -14.91 -23.58 -3.12
CA GLY A 387 -14.13 -22.36 -3.17
C GLY A 387 -13.12 -22.31 -2.02
N ILE A 388 -12.01 -21.59 -2.22
CA ILE A 388 -10.96 -21.49 -1.20
C ILE A 388 -11.44 -20.90 0.13
N GLY A 389 -12.47 -20.04 0.11
CA GLY A 389 -13.14 -19.52 1.29
C GLY A 389 -13.79 -20.61 2.15
N SER A 390 -14.36 -21.61 1.51
CA SER A 390 -15.03 -22.73 2.16
C SER A 390 -14.02 -23.73 2.72
N PHE A 391 -12.95 -24.01 1.97
CA PHE A 391 -11.80 -24.76 2.49
C PHE A 391 -11.19 -24.10 3.72
N TYR A 392 -10.96 -22.78 3.65
CA TYR A 392 -10.45 -21.98 4.77
C TYR A 392 -11.32 -22.14 6.02
N ARG A 393 -12.64 -21.98 5.88
CA ARG A 393 -13.56 -22.12 7.02
C ARG A 393 -13.52 -23.52 7.62
N ALA A 394 -13.57 -24.56 6.79
CA ALA A 394 -13.46 -25.93 7.26
C ALA A 394 -12.12 -26.19 7.97
N ALA A 395 -11.01 -25.64 7.47
CA ALA A 395 -9.71 -25.76 8.12
C ALA A 395 -9.68 -25.07 9.49
N CYS A 396 -10.30 -23.88 9.61
CA CYS A 396 -10.47 -23.18 10.89
C CYS A 396 -11.32 -23.99 11.88
N GLU A 397 -12.49 -24.47 11.46
CA GLU A 397 -13.37 -25.30 12.29
C GLU A 397 -12.65 -26.55 12.80
N VAL A 398 -12.01 -27.29 11.89
CA VAL A 398 -11.25 -28.50 12.21
C VAL A 398 -10.10 -28.20 13.18
N TYR A 399 -9.29 -27.17 12.91
CA TYR A 399 -8.15 -26.84 13.76
C TYR A 399 -8.56 -26.33 15.15
N SER A 400 -9.70 -25.64 15.26
CA SER A 400 -10.21 -25.14 16.54
C SER A 400 -10.53 -26.26 17.55
N VAL A 401 -10.93 -27.44 17.07
CA VAL A 401 -11.33 -28.59 17.92
C VAL A 401 -10.33 -29.76 17.88
N LEU A 402 -9.29 -29.70 17.03
CA LEU A 402 -8.30 -30.75 16.88
C LEU A 402 -7.51 -30.99 18.17
N SER A 403 -7.49 -32.25 18.62
CA SER A 403 -6.76 -32.68 19.83
C SER A 403 -5.86 -33.89 19.54
N PRO A 404 -4.89 -34.23 20.41
CA PRO A 404 -4.01 -35.39 20.16
C PRO A 404 -4.70 -36.74 20.17
N ARG A 405 -5.89 -36.80 20.76
CA ARG A 405 -6.60 -38.05 21.00
C ARG A 405 -7.86 -38.19 20.14
N GLN A 406 -8.23 -37.14 19.41
CA GLN A 406 -9.49 -37.08 18.70
C GLN A 406 -9.34 -36.24 17.44
N VAL A 407 -9.59 -36.89 16.30
CA VAL A 407 -9.77 -36.25 14.99
C VAL A 407 -11.24 -36.38 14.60
N PRO A 408 -11.80 -35.42 13.83
CA PRO A 408 -13.15 -35.54 13.31
C PRO A 408 -13.26 -36.78 12.39
N SER A 409 -14.33 -37.56 12.48
CA SER A 409 -14.57 -38.66 11.53
C SER A 409 -15.07 -38.14 10.18
N GLU A 410 -15.83 -37.04 10.21
CA GLU A 410 -16.42 -36.36 9.07
C GLU A 410 -16.16 -34.85 9.21
N ILE A 411 -15.91 -34.20 8.08
CA ILE A 411 -15.72 -32.76 7.95
C ILE A 411 -16.70 -32.27 6.90
N VAL A 412 -17.41 -31.19 7.19
CA VAL A 412 -18.40 -30.60 6.28
C VAL A 412 -17.89 -29.25 5.80
N LEU A 413 -17.63 -29.12 4.50
CA LEU A 413 -17.38 -27.83 3.88
C LEU A 413 -18.74 -27.18 3.62
N ARG A 414 -18.93 -25.98 4.16
CA ARG A 414 -20.16 -25.20 3.98
C ARG A 414 -19.90 -24.00 3.08
N PRO A 415 -20.84 -23.67 2.17
CA PRO A 415 -20.78 -22.45 1.38
C PRO A 415 -20.47 -21.22 2.25
N GLY A 416 -19.55 -20.40 1.77
CA GLY A 416 -19.05 -19.25 2.53
C GLY A 416 -18.49 -18.13 1.66
N PRO A 417 -18.07 -17.02 2.32
CA PRO A 417 -17.43 -15.90 1.66
C PRO A 417 -16.16 -16.37 0.97
N GLN A 418 -16.06 -16.08 -0.32
CA GLN A 418 -14.87 -16.39 -1.13
C GLN A 418 -13.88 -15.22 -1.20
N ILE A 419 -14.33 -14.02 -0.80
CA ILE A 419 -13.57 -12.79 -0.80
C ILE A 419 -13.95 -12.02 0.48
N PRO A 420 -12.99 -11.37 1.17
CA PRO A 420 -13.29 -10.53 2.33
C PRO A 420 -14.31 -9.43 2.04
N ALA A 421 -15.20 -9.14 2.98
CA ALA A 421 -16.28 -8.16 2.77
C ALA A 421 -15.78 -6.72 2.47
N ILE A 422 -14.55 -6.37 2.91
CA ILE A 422 -13.94 -5.07 2.63
C ILE A 422 -13.53 -4.89 1.15
N ALA A 423 -13.46 -5.98 0.38
CA ALA A 423 -12.93 -5.98 -0.97
C ALA A 423 -13.69 -5.07 -1.93
N ASP A 424 -15.02 -5.01 -1.84
CA ASP A 424 -15.82 -4.15 -2.70
C ASP A 424 -15.62 -2.67 -2.40
N ALA A 425 -15.47 -2.30 -1.13
CA ALA A 425 -15.18 -0.92 -0.75
C ALA A 425 -13.82 -0.46 -1.29
N ILE A 426 -12.79 -1.31 -1.17
CA ILE A 426 -11.45 -1.06 -1.70
C ILE A 426 -11.50 -0.96 -3.23
N ALA A 427 -12.19 -1.88 -3.91
CA ALA A 427 -12.30 -1.84 -5.37
C ALA A 427 -13.06 -0.59 -5.85
N GLN A 428 -14.11 -0.17 -5.16
CA GLN A 428 -14.82 1.08 -5.47
C GLN A 428 -13.94 2.32 -5.26
N GLY A 429 -13.15 2.38 -4.19
CA GLY A 429 -12.15 3.43 -3.99
C GLY A 429 -11.14 3.47 -5.12
N THR A 430 -10.58 2.31 -5.45
CA THR A 430 -9.63 2.12 -6.54
C THR A 430 -10.21 2.59 -7.88
N GLU A 431 -11.46 2.24 -8.19
CA GLU A 431 -12.14 2.68 -9.40
C GLU A 431 -12.34 4.20 -9.45
N ARG A 432 -12.68 4.83 -8.31
CA ARG A 432 -12.73 6.30 -8.23
C ARG A 432 -11.38 6.93 -8.52
N GLY A 433 -10.29 6.35 -8.01
CA GLY A 433 -8.92 6.76 -8.32
C GLY A 433 -8.63 6.73 -9.83
N TYR A 434 -8.96 5.62 -10.49
CA TYR A 434 -8.78 5.52 -11.94
C TYR A 434 -9.59 6.57 -12.72
N ARG A 435 -10.84 6.78 -12.34
CA ARG A 435 -11.74 7.76 -13.00
C ARG A 435 -11.37 9.21 -12.70
N GLY A 436 -10.75 9.47 -11.54
CA GLY A 436 -10.36 10.81 -11.08
C GLY A 436 -9.15 11.37 -11.82
N TRP A 437 -8.34 10.51 -12.44
CA TRP A 437 -7.10 10.94 -13.09
C TRP A 437 -7.28 11.17 -14.59
N VAL A 438 -7.29 12.43 -15.00
CA VAL A 438 -7.56 12.88 -16.38
C VAL A 438 -6.52 12.41 -17.41
N ILE A 439 -5.35 11.97 -16.95
CA ILE A 439 -4.28 11.47 -17.82
C ILE A 439 -4.69 10.20 -18.53
N HIS A 440 -5.37 9.28 -17.83
CA HIS A 440 -5.76 7.99 -18.40
C HIS A 440 -6.44 8.13 -19.75
N LYS A 441 -6.09 7.23 -20.68
CA LYS A 441 -6.81 7.07 -21.94
C LYS A 441 -8.29 6.79 -21.66
N ARG A 442 -9.16 7.30 -22.54
CA ARG A 442 -10.62 7.28 -22.33
C ARG A 442 -11.22 5.88 -22.33
N ASP A 443 -10.54 4.93 -22.95
CA ASP A 443 -10.94 3.53 -23.11
C ASP A 443 -10.18 2.59 -22.14
N LEU A 444 -9.54 3.13 -21.08
CA LEU A 444 -8.86 2.32 -20.06
C LEU A 444 -9.82 1.28 -19.48
N ASN A 445 -9.46 0.01 -19.62
CA ASN A 445 -10.25 -1.09 -19.09
C ASN A 445 -9.70 -1.55 -17.73
N VAL A 446 -10.41 -1.21 -16.66
CA VAL A 446 -9.96 -1.51 -15.29
C VAL A 446 -10.56 -2.80 -14.71
N ARG A 447 -11.36 -3.55 -15.49
CA ARG A 447 -12.12 -4.70 -14.97
C ARG A 447 -11.21 -5.72 -14.28
N ASP A 448 -10.16 -6.15 -14.97
CA ASP A 448 -9.26 -7.18 -14.47
C ASP A 448 -8.40 -6.67 -13.30
N LEU A 449 -8.06 -5.38 -13.31
CA LEU A 449 -7.39 -4.74 -12.16
C LEU A 449 -8.28 -4.74 -10.93
N LEU A 450 -9.54 -4.35 -11.06
CA LEU A 450 -10.50 -4.35 -9.95
C LEU A 450 -10.84 -5.76 -9.47
N GLU A 451 -10.84 -6.77 -10.35
CA GLU A 451 -10.97 -8.18 -9.97
C GLU A 451 -9.78 -8.59 -9.10
N LEU A 452 -8.54 -8.40 -9.59
CA LEU A 452 -7.34 -8.74 -8.84
C LEU A 452 -7.25 -7.96 -7.52
N THR A 453 -7.68 -6.68 -7.50
CA THR A 453 -7.68 -5.87 -6.28
C THR A 453 -8.51 -6.53 -5.19
N ARG A 454 -9.70 -7.05 -5.56
CA ARG A 454 -10.56 -7.81 -4.64
C ARG A 454 -9.89 -9.09 -4.18
N LEU A 455 -9.37 -9.88 -5.11
CA LEU A 455 -8.80 -11.19 -4.79
C LEU A 455 -7.58 -11.09 -3.87
N GLN A 456 -6.78 -10.03 -4.00
CA GLN A 456 -5.61 -9.83 -3.15
C GLN A 456 -5.94 -9.25 -1.77
N THR A 457 -7.20 -8.94 -1.45
CA THR A 457 -7.60 -8.61 -0.08
C THR A 457 -7.46 -9.78 0.89
N TRP A 458 -7.35 -11.01 0.39
CA TRP A 458 -6.94 -12.18 1.17
C TRP A 458 -5.59 -12.01 1.87
N THR A 459 -4.74 -11.10 1.38
CA THR A 459 -3.43 -10.81 1.96
C THR A 459 -3.47 -9.74 3.05
N LEU A 460 -4.63 -9.09 3.27
CA LEU A 460 -4.75 -8.00 4.22
C LEU A 460 -4.55 -8.46 5.66
N LYS A 461 -3.71 -7.72 6.36
CA LYS A 461 -3.61 -7.72 7.83
C LYS A 461 -3.03 -6.38 8.30
N PRO A 462 -3.39 -5.89 9.49
CA PRO A 462 -2.88 -4.63 10.00
C PRO A 462 -1.40 -4.78 10.35
N ALA A 463 -0.65 -3.69 10.17
CA ALA A 463 0.73 -3.68 10.61
C ALA A 463 0.79 -3.41 12.12
N THR A 464 1.75 -4.04 12.81
CA THR A 464 1.92 -3.84 14.26
C THR A 464 3.04 -2.86 14.50
N PHE A 465 2.79 -1.82 15.28
CA PHE A 465 3.85 -0.90 15.70
C PHE A 465 4.60 -1.53 16.86
N LYS A 466 5.94 -1.53 16.84
CA LYS A 466 6.72 -1.80 18.05
C LYS A 466 6.32 -0.72 19.06
N ARG A 467 5.62 -1.10 20.13
CA ARG A 467 5.25 -0.16 21.20
C ARG A 467 6.51 0.62 21.61
N HIS A 468 6.45 1.96 21.57
CA HIS A 468 7.42 2.76 22.30
C HIS A 468 7.33 2.34 23.77
N ALA A 469 8.41 1.74 24.29
CA ALA A 469 8.64 1.77 25.71
C ALA A 469 8.68 3.26 26.06
N LYS A 470 7.62 3.78 26.70
CA LYS A 470 7.69 5.09 27.34
C LYS A 470 8.95 5.02 28.20
N SER A 471 9.96 5.82 27.89
CA SER A 471 11.10 6.02 28.76
C SER A 471 10.54 6.70 30.01
N GLY A 472 10.11 5.87 30.95
CA GLY A 472 9.81 6.28 32.31
C GLY A 472 11.13 6.65 32.93
N THR A 473 11.58 7.89 32.72
CA THR A 473 12.49 8.56 33.66
C THR A 473 11.70 8.78 34.94
N THR A 474 11.57 7.71 35.74
CA THR A 474 11.55 7.85 37.19
C THR A 474 12.90 8.46 37.57
N ARG A 475 12.95 9.78 37.71
CA ARG A 475 13.94 10.40 38.57
C ARG A 475 13.61 9.97 39.99
N GLY A 476 14.31 8.94 40.44
CA GLY A 476 14.46 8.63 41.85
C GLY A 476 15.67 9.37 42.38
N GLU A 477 15.49 9.90 43.58
CA GLU A 477 16.42 10.63 44.47
C GLU A 477 16.55 12.14 44.24
#